data_AF-A0A2L0EBL4-F1
#
_entry.id   AF-A0A2L0EBL4-F1
#
_cell.length_a   1.000
_cell.length_b   1.000
_cell.length_c   1.000
_cell.angle_alpha   90.00
_cell.angle_beta   90.00
_cell.angle_gamma   90.00
#
_symmetry.space_group_name_H-M   'P 1'
#
loop_
_entity.id
_entity.type
_entity.pdbx_description
1 polymer ?
#
loop_
_entity_poly.entity_id
_entity_poly.type
_entity_poly.pdbx_seq_one_letter_code
_entity_poly.pdbx_strand_id
1 'polypeptide(L)'
;YQGNLANVRNDTWLEDHKNCHQLTFSSQGFILGEKRIVPDVLFPVLHGKYGEDGCIQGLLELMNLPYVGCHVAASALCMNKWLLHQLADTMGIASAPTLLLSRYENDPATIDRFIQDHGFPIFIKPNEAGSSKGITKVTDKTALQSALTTAFAYGSTVLIQKAIAGIEIGCGILGNEQLTIGACDAISLVDGFFDFEEKYQLISATITVPAPLPLALESQIKEQAQLLYRNLGLTGLARIDFFVTNQGAVYLNEINTMP
;
A
#
# COMPACT_ATOMS: atom_id res chain seq x y z
N TYR A 1 -24.70 -2.73 -9.12
CA TYR A 1 -25.17 -4.04 -9.57
C TYR A 1 -26.42 -4.43 -8.80
N GLN A 2 -27.49 -4.88 -9.46
CA GLN A 2 -28.78 -5.24 -8.82
C GLN A 2 -29.16 -6.72 -9.02
N GLY A 3 -28.23 -7.54 -9.53
CA GLY A 3 -28.48 -8.95 -9.87
C GLY A 3 -28.18 -9.90 -8.72
N ASN A 4 -27.84 -11.14 -9.06
CA ASN A 4 -27.59 -12.19 -8.08
C ASN A 4 -26.25 -11.97 -7.34
N LEU A 5 -26.27 -11.95 -6.01
CA LEU A 5 -25.06 -11.81 -5.17
C LEU A 5 -24.03 -12.92 -5.42
N ALA A 6 -24.44 -14.09 -5.90
CA ALA A 6 -23.51 -15.14 -6.33
C ALA A 6 -22.57 -14.66 -7.44
N ASN A 7 -23.01 -13.78 -8.33
CA ASN A 7 -22.17 -13.22 -9.39
C ASN A 7 -21.12 -12.24 -8.84
N VAL A 8 -21.41 -11.54 -7.73
CA VAL A 8 -20.40 -10.73 -7.04
C VAL A 8 -19.36 -11.64 -6.41
N ARG A 9 -19.80 -12.70 -5.72
CA ARG A 9 -18.91 -13.67 -5.07
C ARG A 9 -18.01 -14.42 -6.06
N ASN A 10 -18.52 -14.70 -7.25
CA ASN A 10 -17.79 -15.41 -8.31
C ASN A 10 -17.05 -14.46 -9.27
N ASP A 11 -17.06 -13.15 -9.01
CA ASP A 11 -16.47 -12.10 -9.87
C ASP A 11 -16.99 -12.09 -11.33
N THR A 12 -18.24 -12.51 -11.55
CA THR A 12 -18.90 -12.54 -12.87
C THR A 12 -20.00 -11.46 -13.01
N TRP A 13 -20.16 -10.59 -12.01
CA TRP A 13 -21.22 -9.58 -11.97
C TRP A 13 -21.17 -8.56 -13.12
N LEU A 14 -20.00 -8.36 -13.73
CA LEU A 14 -19.82 -7.50 -14.92
C LEU A 14 -20.43 -8.11 -16.20
N GLU A 15 -20.56 -9.43 -16.27
CA GLU A 15 -21.12 -10.16 -17.41
C GLU A 15 -22.65 -10.12 -17.43
N ASP A 16 -23.27 -9.86 -16.28
CA ASP A 16 -24.71 -9.69 -16.14
C ASP A 16 -25.13 -8.28 -16.57
N HIS A 17 -25.05 -8.03 -17.87
CA HIS A 17 -25.38 -6.75 -18.52
C HIS A 17 -26.82 -6.28 -18.25
N LYS A 18 -27.72 -7.18 -17.83
CA LYS A 18 -29.10 -6.84 -17.49
C LYS A 18 -29.18 -6.09 -16.15
N ASN A 19 -28.33 -6.46 -15.18
CA ASN A 19 -28.38 -5.91 -13.82
C ASN A 19 -27.12 -5.10 -13.44
N CYS A 20 -26.10 -5.11 -14.31
CA CYS A 20 -24.91 -4.27 -14.19
C CYS A 20 -25.11 -2.99 -15.00
N HIS A 21 -25.57 -1.94 -14.33
CA HIS A 21 -25.80 -0.64 -14.95
C HIS A 21 -24.58 0.26 -14.82
N GLN A 22 -24.18 0.88 -15.92
CA GLN A 22 -23.20 1.95 -15.91
C GLN A 22 -23.80 3.21 -15.30
N LEU A 23 -23.07 3.83 -14.39
CA LEU A 23 -23.39 5.14 -13.83
C LEU A 23 -22.52 6.20 -14.51
N THR A 24 -23.12 7.35 -14.81
CA THR A 24 -22.37 8.59 -15.06
C THR A 24 -22.43 9.47 -13.82
N PHE A 25 -21.71 10.58 -13.81
CA PHE A 25 -21.66 11.44 -12.64
C PHE A 25 -21.62 12.93 -12.98
N SER A 26 -21.99 13.74 -12.00
CA SER A 26 -21.93 15.20 -12.01
C SER A 26 -21.45 15.70 -10.65
N SER A 27 -21.23 17.00 -10.49
CA SER A 27 -20.93 17.60 -9.17
C SER A 27 -22.04 17.43 -8.12
N GLN A 28 -23.19 16.88 -8.50
CA GLN A 28 -24.36 16.67 -7.64
C GLN A 28 -24.71 15.17 -7.52
N GLY A 29 -23.72 14.28 -7.63
CA GLY A 29 -23.87 12.83 -7.49
C GLY A 29 -24.00 12.05 -8.81
N PHE A 30 -24.47 10.82 -8.69
CA PHE A 30 -24.48 9.82 -9.77
C PHE A 30 -25.77 9.89 -10.59
N ILE A 31 -25.70 9.47 -11.85
CA ILE A 31 -26.81 9.47 -12.79
C ILE A 31 -26.98 8.06 -13.36
N LEU A 32 -28.22 7.55 -13.28
CA LEU A 32 -28.66 6.28 -13.85
C LEU A 32 -29.83 6.54 -14.80
N GLY A 33 -29.56 6.55 -16.11
CA GLY A 33 -30.53 7.02 -17.10
C GLY A 33 -30.86 8.49 -16.85
N GLU A 34 -32.11 8.78 -16.52
CA GLU A 34 -32.58 10.13 -16.17
C GLU A 34 -32.64 10.38 -14.66
N LYS A 35 -32.33 9.36 -13.84
CA LYS A 35 -32.45 9.44 -12.38
C LYS A 35 -31.13 9.89 -11.76
N ARG A 36 -31.21 10.88 -10.87
CA ARG A 36 -30.11 11.26 -9.99
C ARG A 36 -30.12 10.40 -8.72
N ILE A 37 -28.95 9.92 -8.34
CA ILE A 37 -28.70 9.14 -7.12
C ILE A 37 -27.66 9.90 -6.30
N VAL A 38 -28.04 10.26 -5.07
CA VAL A 38 -27.17 10.93 -4.11
C VAL A 38 -27.06 10.03 -2.88
N PRO A 39 -25.96 9.27 -2.74
CA PRO A 39 -25.74 8.44 -1.56
C PRO A 39 -25.47 9.31 -0.33
N ASP A 40 -25.91 8.85 0.84
CA ASP A 40 -25.54 9.48 2.12
C ASP A 40 -24.06 9.28 2.46
N VAL A 41 -23.49 8.14 2.03
CA VAL A 41 -22.08 7.79 2.21
C VAL A 41 -21.63 6.83 1.11
N LEU A 42 -20.38 6.94 0.71
CA LEU A 42 -19.69 5.97 -0.16
C LEU A 42 -18.61 5.20 0.59
N PHE A 43 -18.48 3.91 0.28
CA PHE A 43 -17.38 3.09 0.77
C PHE A 43 -16.56 2.60 -0.44
N PRO A 44 -15.44 3.28 -0.78
CA PRO A 44 -14.60 2.90 -1.90
C PRO A 44 -13.74 1.68 -1.55
N VAL A 45 -14.22 0.47 -1.87
CA VAL A 45 -13.47 -0.79 -1.73
C VAL A 45 -12.62 -1.08 -2.98
N LEU A 46 -11.82 -0.08 -3.37
CA LEU A 46 -10.92 -0.13 -4.52
C LEU A 46 -9.47 -0.12 -4.02
N HIS A 47 -8.64 -1.04 -4.52
CA HIS A 47 -7.23 -1.14 -4.14
C HIS A 47 -6.30 -0.51 -5.17
N GLY A 48 -5.15 -0.02 -4.71
CA GLY A 48 -4.07 0.49 -5.54
C GLY A 48 -4.46 1.73 -6.35
N LYS A 49 -4.02 1.76 -7.62
CA LYS A 49 -4.26 2.90 -8.50
C LYS A 49 -5.76 3.18 -8.63
N TYR A 50 -6.12 4.45 -8.60
CA TYR A 50 -7.47 5.00 -8.51
C TYR A 50 -8.21 4.82 -7.19
N GLY A 51 -7.88 3.82 -6.38
CA GLY A 51 -8.54 3.54 -5.10
C GLY A 51 -7.84 4.15 -3.89
N GLU A 52 -6.51 4.08 -3.87
CA GLU A 52 -5.66 4.49 -2.74
C GLU A 52 -4.74 5.66 -3.08
N ASP A 53 -4.74 6.14 -4.33
CA ASP A 53 -3.85 7.22 -4.82
C ASP A 53 -4.48 8.62 -4.76
N GLY A 54 -5.68 8.75 -4.16
CA GLY A 54 -6.40 10.01 -4.03
C GLY A 54 -7.31 10.34 -5.21
N CYS A 55 -7.31 9.56 -6.30
CA CYS A 55 -8.11 9.86 -7.49
C CYS A 55 -9.61 9.72 -7.24
N ILE A 56 -10.08 8.59 -6.68
CA ILE A 56 -11.50 8.43 -6.34
C ILE A 56 -11.90 9.42 -5.25
N GLN A 57 -11.04 9.64 -4.25
CA GLN A 57 -11.27 10.60 -3.18
C GLN A 57 -11.52 11.99 -3.78
N GLY A 58 -10.68 12.45 -4.71
CA GLY A 58 -10.83 13.75 -5.34
C GLY A 58 -12.14 13.90 -6.12
N LEU A 59 -12.59 12.83 -6.77
CA LEU A 59 -13.91 12.81 -7.41
C LEU A 59 -15.03 13.00 -6.38
N LEU A 60 -14.97 12.31 -5.24
CA LEU A 60 -16.00 12.38 -4.19
C LEU A 60 -15.99 13.73 -3.46
N GLU A 61 -14.82 14.33 -3.24
CA GLU A 61 -14.68 15.69 -2.71
C GLU A 61 -15.33 16.73 -3.65
N LEU A 62 -15.12 16.62 -4.97
CA LEU A 62 -15.74 17.52 -5.96
C LEU A 62 -17.27 17.38 -6.02
N MET A 63 -17.81 16.22 -5.65
CA MET A 63 -19.25 15.99 -5.52
C MET A 63 -19.82 16.41 -4.17
N ASN A 64 -18.96 16.79 -3.23
CA ASN A 64 -19.33 17.05 -1.84
C ASN A 64 -20.09 15.86 -1.22
N LEU A 65 -19.62 14.63 -1.49
CA LEU A 65 -20.21 13.39 -0.96
C LEU A 65 -19.33 12.82 0.16
N PRO A 66 -19.92 12.45 1.31
CA PRO A 66 -19.19 11.75 2.36
C PRO A 66 -18.69 10.38 1.90
N TYR A 67 -17.48 10.01 2.31
CA TYR A 67 -16.92 8.69 2.02
C TYR A 67 -16.07 8.14 3.17
N VAL A 68 -15.96 6.82 3.20
CA VAL A 68 -15.14 6.07 4.16
C VAL A 68 -13.68 6.08 3.72
N GLY A 69 -12.76 6.29 4.67
CA GLY A 69 -11.32 6.16 4.47
C GLY A 69 -10.55 7.48 4.52
N CYS A 70 -9.34 7.44 3.99
CA CYS A 70 -8.41 8.57 3.95
C CYS A 70 -8.82 9.61 2.89
N HIS A 71 -8.52 10.88 3.16
CA HIS A 71 -8.68 11.96 2.19
C HIS A 71 -7.61 11.97 1.09
N VAL A 72 -7.80 12.78 0.05
CA VAL A 72 -6.94 12.91 -1.14
C VAL A 72 -5.45 12.96 -0.80
N ALA A 73 -5.04 13.88 0.09
CA ALA A 73 -3.63 14.11 0.39
C ALA A 73 -2.99 12.89 1.08
N ALA A 74 -3.68 12.31 2.07
CA ALA A 74 -3.19 11.15 2.81
C ALA A 74 -3.10 9.91 1.91
N SER A 75 -4.12 9.68 1.07
CA SER A 75 -4.12 8.62 0.05
C SER A 75 -2.94 8.76 -0.92
N ALA A 76 -2.84 9.92 -1.60
CA ALA A 76 -1.78 10.17 -2.57
C ALA A 76 -0.37 10.03 -1.96
N LEU A 77 -0.19 10.55 -0.74
CA LEU A 77 1.08 10.47 -0.02
C LEU A 77 1.45 9.01 0.33
N CYS A 78 0.52 8.24 0.90
CA CYS A 78 0.80 6.86 1.31
C CYS A 78 1.03 5.93 0.11
N MET A 79 0.39 6.22 -1.03
CA MET A 79 0.63 5.49 -2.27
C MET A 79 2.03 5.73 -2.84
N ASN A 80 2.60 6.92 -2.64
CA ASN A 80 3.95 7.27 -3.07
C ASN A 80 4.99 6.85 -2.02
N LYS A 81 5.60 5.68 -2.22
CA LYS A 81 6.54 5.05 -1.27
C LYS A 81 7.72 5.95 -0.91
N TRP A 82 8.30 6.67 -1.88
CA TRP A 82 9.39 7.61 -1.63
C TRP A 82 8.95 8.74 -0.69
N LEU A 83 7.87 9.44 -1.03
CA LEU A 83 7.40 10.57 -0.23
C LEU A 83 6.99 10.14 1.19
N LEU A 84 6.34 8.98 1.31
CA LEU A 84 6.02 8.36 2.58
C LEU A 84 7.28 8.17 3.44
N HIS A 85 8.34 7.55 2.88
CA HIS A 85 9.58 7.28 3.60
C HIS A 85 10.35 8.55 3.95
N GLN A 86 10.39 9.54 3.04
CA GLN A 86 11.00 10.84 3.34
C GLN A 86 10.31 11.55 4.50
N LEU A 87 8.98 11.52 4.54
CA LEU A 87 8.22 12.17 5.61
C LEU A 87 8.31 11.40 6.94
N ALA A 88 8.29 10.07 6.89
CA ALA A 88 8.52 9.21 8.05
C ALA A 88 9.89 9.46 8.71
N ASP A 89 10.94 9.68 7.91
CA ASP A 89 12.28 9.99 8.41
C ASP A 89 12.30 11.28 9.25
N THR A 90 11.54 12.31 8.84
CA THR A 90 11.40 13.56 9.63
C THR A 90 10.75 13.34 11.01
N MET A 91 10.06 12.22 11.20
CA MET A 91 9.43 11.80 12.46
C MET A 91 10.30 10.84 13.27
N GLY A 92 11.51 10.54 12.80
CA GLY A 92 12.40 9.55 13.42
C GLY A 92 11.95 8.10 13.21
N ILE A 93 11.09 7.85 12.21
CA ILE A 93 10.65 6.50 11.86
C ILE A 93 11.50 6.02 10.69
N ALA A 94 12.35 5.03 10.96
CA ALA A 94 13.24 4.48 9.96
C ALA A 94 12.47 3.72 8.88
N SER A 95 12.93 3.84 7.64
CA SER A 95 12.58 2.97 6.51
C SER A 95 13.84 2.30 5.97
N ALA A 96 13.67 1.31 5.11
CA ALA A 96 14.82 0.69 4.45
C ALA A 96 15.63 1.76 3.66
N PRO A 97 16.98 1.70 3.67
CA PRO A 97 17.79 2.51 2.78
C PRO A 97 17.27 2.44 1.35
N THR A 98 17.01 3.59 0.74
CA THR A 98 16.26 3.69 -0.51
C THR A 98 16.92 4.70 -1.46
N LEU A 99 17.01 4.32 -2.74
CA LEU A 99 17.35 5.20 -3.86
C LEU A 99 16.13 5.32 -4.79
N LEU A 100 15.71 6.54 -5.05
CA LEU A 100 14.70 6.85 -6.08
C LEU A 100 15.39 7.03 -7.44
N LEU A 101 14.87 6.35 -8.45
CA LEU A 101 15.28 6.49 -9.85
C LEU A 101 14.11 6.99 -10.70
N SER A 102 14.42 7.85 -11.65
CA SER A 102 13.51 8.26 -12.72
C SER A 102 13.88 7.54 -14.01
N ARG A 103 12.89 7.21 -14.84
CA ARG A 103 13.14 6.67 -16.20
C ARG A 103 14.02 7.60 -17.03
N TYR A 104 13.92 8.90 -16.78
CA TYR A 104 14.64 9.93 -17.52
C TYR A 104 15.99 10.29 -16.89
N GLU A 105 16.19 9.94 -15.61
CA GLU A 105 17.39 10.25 -14.82
C GLU A 105 17.75 9.03 -13.96
N ASN A 106 18.62 8.16 -14.50
CA ASN A 106 19.03 6.90 -13.86
C ASN A 106 20.52 6.60 -14.06
N ASP A 107 21.38 7.52 -13.63
CA ASP A 107 22.83 7.37 -13.73
C ASP A 107 23.33 6.03 -13.13
N PRO A 108 23.94 5.14 -13.95
CA PRO A 108 24.47 3.87 -13.49
C PRO A 108 25.46 3.99 -12.33
N ALA A 109 26.24 5.08 -12.26
CA ALA A 109 27.21 5.27 -11.18
C ALA A 109 26.52 5.47 -9.82
N THR A 110 25.36 6.11 -9.80
CA THR A 110 24.55 6.28 -8.58
C THR A 110 24.01 4.94 -8.07
N ILE A 111 23.57 4.07 -8.98
CA ILE A 111 23.11 2.71 -8.64
C ILE A 111 24.27 1.86 -8.10
N ASP A 112 25.42 1.91 -8.77
CA ASP A 112 26.61 1.17 -8.36
C ASP A 112 27.11 1.60 -6.97
N ARG A 113 27.06 2.91 -6.67
CA ARG A 113 27.38 3.43 -5.33
C ARG A 113 26.40 2.92 -4.27
N PHE A 114 25.11 2.96 -4.55
CA PHE A 114 24.10 2.42 -3.62
C PHE A 114 24.34 0.92 -3.33
N ILE A 115 24.64 0.13 -4.37
CA ILE A 115 24.95 -1.30 -4.22
C ILE A 115 26.26 -1.51 -3.45
N GLN A 116 27.27 -0.66 -3.66
CA GLN A 116 28.52 -0.72 -2.90
C GLN A 116 28.29 -0.44 -1.41
N ASP A 117 27.46 0.54 -1.08
CA ASP A 117 27.22 0.97 0.30
C ASP A 117 26.29 0.00 1.07
N HIS A 118 25.32 -0.62 0.39
CA HIS A 118 24.28 -1.44 1.05
C HIS A 118 24.30 -2.93 0.70
N GLY A 119 24.94 -3.31 -0.40
CA GLY A 119 25.04 -4.70 -0.87
C GLY A 119 23.70 -5.35 -1.23
N PHE A 120 23.79 -6.59 -1.71
CA PHE A 120 22.63 -7.44 -1.99
C PHE A 120 22.12 -8.19 -0.73
N PRO A 121 20.88 -8.72 -0.74
CA PRO A 121 19.85 -8.48 -1.74
C PRO A 121 19.24 -7.06 -1.63
N ILE A 122 18.70 -6.60 -2.74
CA ILE A 122 17.93 -5.35 -2.86
C ILE A 122 16.56 -5.67 -3.47
N PHE A 123 15.57 -4.82 -3.23
CA PHE A 123 14.28 -4.84 -3.91
C PHE A 123 14.21 -3.71 -4.92
N ILE A 124 13.72 -4.03 -6.11
CA ILE A 124 13.32 -3.03 -7.11
C ILE A 124 11.81 -2.99 -7.12
N LYS A 125 11.22 -1.81 -6.93
CA LYS A 125 9.76 -1.62 -6.80
C LYS A 125 9.30 -0.38 -7.56
N PRO A 126 8.13 -0.37 -8.23
CA PRO A 126 7.55 0.88 -8.70
C PRO A 126 7.20 1.77 -7.50
N ASN A 127 7.38 3.09 -7.65
CA ASN A 127 7.17 4.02 -6.54
C ASN A 127 5.68 4.12 -6.10
N GLU A 128 4.76 4.03 -7.06
CA GLU A 128 3.32 4.25 -6.88
C GLU A 128 2.50 3.04 -7.35
N ALA A 129 2.92 1.84 -6.95
CA ALA A 129 2.17 0.60 -7.20
C ALA A 129 1.87 -0.14 -5.88
N GLY A 130 0.66 -0.67 -5.79
CA GLY A 130 0.24 -1.58 -4.73
C GLY A 130 0.28 -3.05 -5.18
N SER A 131 -0.01 -3.96 -4.24
CA SER A 131 -0.17 -5.40 -4.51
C SER A 131 1.06 -6.09 -5.12
N SER A 132 2.28 -5.72 -4.72
CA SER A 132 3.52 -6.36 -5.19
C SER A 132 3.75 -6.40 -6.71
N LYS A 133 2.97 -5.65 -7.51
CA LYS A 133 3.10 -5.61 -8.96
C LYS A 133 4.41 -4.93 -9.34
N GLY A 134 5.21 -5.60 -10.18
CA GLY A 134 6.49 -5.09 -10.64
C GLY A 134 7.59 -5.05 -9.59
N ILE A 135 7.41 -5.73 -8.44
CA ILE A 135 8.46 -5.87 -7.43
C ILE A 135 9.38 -7.04 -7.81
N THR A 136 10.69 -6.85 -7.69
CA THR A 136 11.67 -7.92 -7.90
C THR A 136 12.74 -7.88 -6.83
N LYS A 137 12.99 -9.03 -6.19
CA LYS A 137 14.15 -9.23 -5.31
C LYS A 137 15.36 -9.55 -6.19
N VAL A 138 16.41 -8.76 -6.05
CA VAL A 138 17.64 -8.91 -6.82
C VAL A 138 18.77 -9.29 -5.87
N THR A 139 19.46 -10.40 -6.16
CA THR A 139 20.55 -10.96 -5.36
C THR A 139 21.92 -10.68 -5.92
N ASP A 140 22.01 -10.24 -7.18
CA ASP A 140 23.25 -9.91 -7.87
C ASP A 140 23.01 -8.93 -9.03
N LYS A 141 24.09 -8.39 -9.59
CA LYS A 141 24.03 -7.35 -10.63
C LYS A 141 23.44 -7.85 -11.95
N THR A 142 23.41 -9.15 -12.23
CA THR A 142 22.96 -9.68 -13.54
C THR A 142 21.46 -9.52 -13.73
N ALA A 143 20.67 -9.62 -12.66
CA ALA A 143 19.22 -9.47 -12.71
C ALA A 143 18.73 -8.00 -12.62
N LEU A 144 19.62 -7.06 -12.30
CA LEU A 144 19.30 -5.65 -12.03
C LEU A 144 18.57 -4.98 -13.20
N GLN A 145 19.09 -5.08 -14.43
CA GLN A 145 18.52 -4.39 -15.59
C GLN A 145 17.13 -4.93 -15.96
N SER A 146 16.93 -6.24 -15.85
CA SER A 146 15.64 -6.88 -16.09
C SER A 146 14.60 -6.44 -15.04
N ALA A 147 15.00 -6.41 -13.77
CA ALA A 147 14.15 -5.94 -12.68
C ALA A 147 13.78 -4.45 -12.82
N LEU A 148 14.71 -3.59 -13.22
CA LEU A 148 14.41 -2.18 -13.53
C LEU A 148 13.41 -2.05 -14.69
N THR A 149 13.62 -2.80 -15.77
CA THR A 149 12.71 -2.80 -16.93
C THR A 149 11.30 -3.21 -16.51
N THR A 150 11.19 -4.25 -15.69
CA THR A 150 9.93 -4.75 -15.14
C THR A 150 9.24 -3.69 -14.28
N ALA A 151 9.97 -3.05 -13.35
CA ALA A 151 9.40 -2.04 -12.47
C ALA A 151 8.96 -0.78 -13.24
N PHE A 152 9.75 -0.32 -14.22
CA PHE A 152 9.39 0.81 -15.06
C PHE A 152 8.17 0.54 -15.94
N ALA A 153 7.75 -0.71 -16.18
CA ALA A 153 6.49 -0.99 -16.88
C ALA A 153 5.26 -0.46 -16.12
N TYR A 154 5.37 -0.25 -14.80
CA TYR A 154 4.28 0.19 -13.93
C TYR A 154 4.35 1.68 -13.55
N GLY A 155 5.42 2.38 -13.87
CA GLY A 155 5.60 3.79 -13.51
C GLY A 155 6.82 4.45 -14.14
N SER A 156 6.90 5.78 -14.03
CA SER A 156 8.06 6.56 -14.48
C SER A 156 9.17 6.62 -13.42
N THR A 157 8.88 6.23 -12.18
CA THR A 157 9.81 6.23 -11.05
C THR A 157 9.82 4.87 -10.34
N VAL A 158 11.01 4.48 -9.89
CA VAL A 158 11.30 3.17 -9.29
C VAL A 158 12.19 3.36 -8.08
N LEU A 159 11.96 2.56 -7.04
CA LEU A 159 12.78 2.48 -5.85
C LEU A 159 13.74 1.30 -5.95
N ILE A 160 15.00 1.54 -5.60
CA ILE A 160 15.93 0.50 -5.19
C ILE A 160 16.04 0.55 -3.67
N GLN A 161 15.64 -0.50 -2.98
CA GLN A 161 15.63 -0.57 -1.51
C GLN A 161 16.51 -1.70 -1.01
N LYS A 162 17.25 -1.47 0.08
CA LYS A 162 17.93 -2.55 0.78
C LYS A 162 16.89 -3.54 1.32
N ALA A 163 17.10 -4.84 1.09
CA ALA A 163 16.26 -5.85 1.72
C ALA A 163 16.49 -5.87 3.24
N ILE A 164 15.41 -5.74 4.00
CA ILE A 164 15.40 -5.88 5.45
C ILE A 164 15.15 -7.35 5.78
N ALA A 165 16.08 -7.97 6.51
CA ALA A 165 15.92 -9.33 7.00
C ALA A 165 15.12 -9.31 8.31
N GLY A 166 13.98 -10.00 8.32
CA GLY A 166 13.05 -9.98 9.45
C GLY A 166 11.69 -10.54 9.09
N ILE A 167 10.72 -10.24 9.93
CA ILE A 167 9.30 -10.56 9.72
C ILE A 167 8.53 -9.29 9.39
N GLU A 168 7.47 -9.42 8.60
CA GLU A 168 6.55 -8.32 8.33
C GLU A 168 5.46 -8.28 9.41
N ILE A 169 5.24 -7.10 9.97
CA ILE A 169 4.28 -6.83 11.04
C ILE A 169 3.30 -5.77 10.56
N GLY A 170 2.00 -6.09 10.58
CA GLY A 170 0.95 -5.13 10.31
C GLY A 170 0.34 -4.58 11.60
N CYS A 171 -0.11 -3.33 11.54
CA CYS A 171 -0.88 -2.68 12.60
C CYS A 171 -2.11 -2.01 12.00
N GLY A 172 -3.29 -2.59 12.25
CA GLY A 172 -4.57 -2.01 11.85
C GLY A 172 -4.99 -0.87 12.77
N ILE A 173 -5.41 0.25 12.19
CA ILE A 173 -5.94 1.42 12.89
C ILE A 173 -7.31 1.77 12.31
N LEU A 174 -8.27 2.02 13.20
CA LEU A 174 -9.62 2.47 12.86
C LEU A 174 -9.97 3.74 13.66
N GLY A 175 -10.59 4.71 13.00
CA GLY A 175 -11.16 5.90 13.62
C GLY A 175 -10.58 7.21 13.11
N ASN A 176 -11.09 8.31 13.66
CA ASN A 176 -10.66 9.67 13.35
C ASN A 176 -10.02 10.28 14.60
N GLU A 177 -10.75 11.06 15.40
CA GLU A 177 -10.25 11.71 16.62
C GLU A 177 -9.90 10.71 17.72
N GLN A 178 -10.67 9.62 17.84
CA GLN A 178 -10.37 8.51 18.74
C GLN A 178 -9.96 7.31 17.88
N LEU A 179 -8.78 6.75 18.18
CA LEU A 179 -8.26 5.59 17.44
C LEU A 179 -8.49 4.31 18.22
N THR A 180 -8.95 3.30 17.49
CA THR A 180 -8.87 1.91 17.90
C THR A 180 -7.66 1.28 17.22
N ILE A 181 -6.72 0.76 18.01
CA ILE A 181 -5.51 0.13 17.52
C ILE A 181 -5.66 -1.39 17.68
N GLY A 182 -5.56 -2.11 16.58
CA GLY A 182 -5.65 -3.57 16.56
C GLY A 182 -4.47 -4.25 17.28
N ALA A 183 -4.58 -5.56 17.49
CA ALA A 183 -3.39 -6.37 17.74
C ALA A 183 -2.51 -6.35 16.50
N CYS A 184 -1.18 -6.38 16.67
CA CYS A 184 -0.29 -6.55 15.53
C CYS A 184 -0.45 -7.97 14.97
N ASP A 185 -0.40 -8.13 13.64
CA ASP A 185 -0.28 -9.42 12.98
C ASP A 185 1.15 -9.62 12.48
N ALA A 186 1.57 -10.88 12.38
CA ALA A 186 2.87 -11.24 11.82
C ALA A 186 2.67 -12.09 10.57
N ILE A 187 3.30 -11.67 9.49
CA ILE A 187 3.30 -12.37 8.21
C ILE A 187 4.66 -13.07 8.07
N SER A 188 4.64 -14.41 8.10
CA SER A 188 5.82 -15.25 7.92
C SER A 188 5.77 -15.97 6.59
N LEU A 189 6.83 -15.79 5.80
CA LEU A 189 7.04 -16.42 4.51
C LEU A 189 7.87 -17.68 4.67
N VAL A 190 7.39 -18.82 4.17
CA VAL A 190 8.15 -20.09 4.25
C VAL A 190 9.45 -20.02 3.42
N ASP A 191 9.48 -19.26 2.31
CA ASP A 191 10.64 -19.15 1.40
C ASP A 191 11.16 -17.71 1.14
N GLY A 192 10.79 -16.73 1.97
CA GLY A 192 11.50 -15.44 2.06
C GLY A 192 11.24 -14.39 0.97
N PHE A 193 10.13 -14.45 0.23
CA PHE A 193 9.57 -13.34 -0.55
C PHE A 193 8.04 -13.41 -0.62
N PHE A 194 7.37 -12.26 -0.81
CA PHE A 194 5.90 -12.10 -0.95
C PHE A 194 5.61 -11.67 -2.40
N ASP A 195 5.42 -12.62 -3.31
CA ASP A 195 5.04 -12.28 -4.68
C ASP A 195 3.51 -12.08 -4.84
N PHE A 196 3.09 -11.58 -6.01
CA PHE A 196 1.67 -11.33 -6.30
C PHE A 196 0.84 -12.62 -6.34
N GLU A 197 1.41 -13.76 -6.75
CA GLU A 197 0.69 -15.04 -6.82
C GLU A 197 0.47 -15.62 -5.41
N GLU A 198 1.44 -15.47 -4.50
CA GLU A 198 1.34 -15.93 -3.11
C GLU A 198 0.31 -15.14 -2.28
N LYS A 199 0.18 -13.82 -2.52
CA LYS A 199 -0.74 -12.95 -1.76
C LYS A 199 -2.22 -13.30 -1.95
N TYR A 200 -2.60 -13.87 -3.10
CA TYR A 200 -3.98 -14.23 -3.41
C TYR A 200 -4.27 -15.72 -3.27
N GLN A 201 -3.25 -16.59 -3.30
CA GLN A 201 -3.45 -18.03 -3.18
C GLN A 201 -3.14 -18.60 -1.78
N LEU A 202 -2.50 -17.83 -0.87
CA LEU A 202 -2.19 -18.24 0.51
C LEU A 202 -1.50 -19.63 0.61
N ILE A 203 -0.71 -20.02 -0.39
CA ILE A 203 -0.12 -21.37 -0.44
C ILE A 203 1.12 -21.48 0.49
N SER A 204 1.84 -20.38 0.75
CA SER A 204 3.14 -20.36 1.45
C SER A 204 3.30 -19.31 2.56
N ALA A 205 2.30 -18.45 2.79
CA ALA A 205 2.34 -17.39 3.81
C ALA A 205 1.45 -17.73 5.00
N THR A 206 2.00 -17.62 6.21
CA THR A 206 1.24 -17.79 7.46
C THR A 206 1.06 -16.44 8.15
N ILE A 207 -0.18 -16.15 8.55
CA ILE A 207 -0.52 -14.94 9.30
C ILE A 207 -0.83 -15.35 10.74
N THR A 208 -0.12 -14.76 11.70
CA THR A 208 -0.30 -15.01 13.13
C THR A 208 -0.84 -13.77 13.83
N VAL A 209 -1.94 -13.90 14.57
CA VAL A 209 -2.55 -12.82 15.36
C VAL A 209 -2.86 -13.32 16.77
N PRO A 210 -2.37 -12.66 17.85
CA PRO A 210 -1.41 -11.56 17.82
C PRO A 210 -0.02 -12.02 17.34
N ALA A 211 0.76 -11.09 16.78
CA ALA A 211 2.15 -11.30 16.40
C ALA A 211 2.97 -11.80 17.61
N PRO A 212 3.85 -12.81 17.44
CA PRO A 212 4.67 -13.35 18.53
C PRO A 212 5.84 -12.42 18.88
N LEU A 213 5.53 -11.21 19.38
CA LEU A 213 6.48 -10.16 19.72
C LEU A 213 6.55 -9.92 21.23
N PRO A 214 7.68 -9.46 21.78
CA PRO A 214 7.72 -8.88 23.12
C PRO A 214 6.75 -7.69 23.22
N LEU A 215 6.03 -7.58 24.35
CA LEU A 215 5.04 -6.52 24.57
C LEU A 215 5.60 -5.10 24.38
N ALA A 216 6.85 -4.87 24.77
CA ALA A 216 7.52 -3.58 24.58
C ALA A 216 7.69 -3.23 23.09
N LEU A 217 8.01 -4.23 22.27
CA LEU A 217 8.18 -4.05 20.83
C LEU A 217 6.85 -3.84 20.12
N GLU A 218 5.80 -4.59 20.51
CA GLU A 218 4.44 -4.35 20.01
C GLU A 218 3.97 -2.93 20.38
N SER A 219 4.24 -2.48 21.61
CA SER A 219 3.90 -1.12 22.06
C SER A 219 4.61 -0.06 21.22
N GLN A 220 5.91 -0.23 20.96
CA GLN A 220 6.68 0.65 20.09
C GLN A 220 6.09 0.72 18.67
N ILE A 221 5.73 -0.42 18.07
CA ILE A 221 5.12 -0.47 16.73
C ILE A 221 3.79 0.29 16.72
N LYS A 222 2.94 0.07 17.74
CA LYS A 222 1.66 0.78 17.86
C LYS A 222 1.84 2.28 18.06
N GLU A 223 2.85 2.71 18.80
CA GLU A 223 3.18 4.13 18.98
C GLU A 223 3.63 4.77 17.67
N GLN A 224 4.53 4.12 16.93
CA GLN A 224 4.98 4.60 15.60
C GLN A 224 3.83 4.61 14.59
N ALA A 225 3.00 3.57 14.57
CA ALA A 225 1.82 3.50 13.72
C ALA A 225 0.85 4.65 14.00
N GLN A 226 0.56 4.94 15.27
CA GLN A 226 -0.28 6.09 15.65
C GLN A 226 0.36 7.42 15.26
N LEU A 227 1.67 7.58 15.45
CA LEU A 227 2.38 8.80 15.07
C LEU A 227 2.26 9.06 13.57
N LEU A 228 2.49 8.05 12.72
CA LEU A 228 2.30 8.14 11.28
C LEU A 228 0.85 8.47 10.95
N TYR A 229 -0.11 7.71 11.49
CA TYR A 229 -1.53 7.89 11.20
C TYR A 229 -1.97 9.35 11.43
N ARG A 230 -1.56 9.93 12.56
CA ARG A 230 -1.89 11.31 12.93
C ARG A 230 -1.19 12.34 12.06
N ASN A 231 0.13 12.25 11.91
CA ASN A 231 0.90 13.30 11.25
C ASN A 231 0.75 13.29 9.73
N LEU A 232 0.37 12.14 9.16
CA LEU A 232 0.09 12.01 7.73
C LEU A 232 -1.38 12.29 7.39
N GLY A 233 -2.22 12.58 8.39
CA GLY A 233 -3.62 12.97 8.18
C GLY A 233 -4.53 11.83 7.73
N LEU A 234 -4.25 10.60 8.16
CA LEU A 234 -5.11 9.45 7.85
C LEU A 234 -6.41 9.51 8.66
N THR A 235 -7.47 8.95 8.06
CA THR A 235 -8.83 8.93 8.62
C THR A 235 -9.55 7.64 8.26
N GLY A 236 -10.57 7.28 9.04
CA GLY A 236 -11.40 6.11 8.82
C GLY A 236 -10.68 4.80 9.17
N LEU A 237 -9.82 4.32 8.28
CA LEU A 237 -9.08 3.07 8.43
C LEU A 237 -7.72 3.11 7.72
N ALA A 238 -6.76 2.36 8.24
CA ALA A 238 -5.51 2.05 7.56
C ALA A 238 -4.84 0.82 8.16
N ARG A 239 -3.95 0.19 7.40
CA ARG A 239 -2.99 -0.79 7.90
C ARG A 239 -1.58 -0.28 7.65
N ILE A 240 -0.80 -0.18 8.72
CA ILE A 240 0.58 0.30 8.67
C ILE A 240 1.48 -0.91 8.81
N ASP A 241 2.34 -1.12 7.81
CA ASP A 241 3.17 -2.31 7.70
C ASP A 241 4.63 -1.97 8.00
N PHE A 242 5.26 -2.82 8.82
CA PHE A 242 6.63 -2.68 9.25
C PHE A 242 7.41 -3.97 8.98
N PHE A 243 8.73 -3.86 8.86
CA PHE A 243 9.64 -4.97 9.05
C PHE A 243 10.27 -4.91 10.43
N VAL A 244 10.31 -6.06 11.11
CA VAL A 244 11.00 -6.22 12.39
C VAL A 244 12.17 -7.17 12.21
N THR A 245 13.38 -6.70 12.46
CA THR A 245 14.59 -7.53 12.36
C THR A 245 14.73 -8.46 13.56
N ASN A 246 15.60 -9.48 13.44
CA ASN A 246 15.92 -10.38 14.55
C ASN A 246 16.54 -9.65 15.77
N GLN A 247 17.08 -8.44 15.57
CA GLN A 247 17.61 -7.58 16.63
C GLN A 247 16.54 -6.63 17.22
N GLY A 248 15.29 -6.70 16.74
CA GLY A 248 14.19 -5.85 17.20
C GLY A 248 14.16 -4.46 16.58
N ALA A 249 14.95 -4.19 15.53
CA ALA A 249 14.85 -2.92 14.81
C ALA A 249 13.59 -2.89 13.95
N VAL A 250 12.86 -1.77 13.99
CA VAL A 250 11.59 -1.57 13.29
C VAL A 250 11.81 -0.64 12.10
N TYR A 251 11.34 -1.05 10.92
CA TYR A 251 11.42 -0.27 9.69
C TYR A 251 10.03 -0.16 9.05
N LEU A 252 9.58 1.04 8.73
CA LEU A 252 8.35 1.25 7.96
C LEU A 252 8.50 0.65 6.56
N ASN A 253 7.57 -0.24 6.20
CA ASN A 253 7.44 -0.81 4.86
C ASN A 253 6.54 0.08 4.00
N GLU A 254 5.24 0.10 4.31
CA GLU A 254 4.25 0.91 3.59
C GLU A 254 3.00 1.18 4.46
N ILE A 255 2.11 2.03 3.97
CA ILE A 255 0.81 2.26 4.59
C ILE A 255 -0.29 1.99 3.55
N ASN A 256 -1.17 1.05 3.86
CA ASN A 256 -2.34 0.73 3.05
C ASN A 256 -3.52 1.54 3.56
N THR A 257 -4.09 2.39 2.70
CA THR A 257 -5.18 3.30 3.07
C THR A 257 -6.56 2.71 2.83
N MET A 258 -6.61 1.57 2.12
CA MET A 258 -7.78 0.72 1.98
C MET A 258 -7.36 -0.76 2.07
N PRO A 259 -6.97 -1.24 3.28
CA PRO A 259 -6.46 -2.60 3.49
C PRO A 259 -7.53 -3.69 3.36
#